data_AF-A0A971JNB8-F1
#
_entry.id   AF-A0A971JNB8-F1
#
_cell.length_a   1.000
_cell.length_b   1.000
_cell.length_c   1.000
_cell.angle_alpha   90.00
_cell.angle_beta   90.00
_cell.angle_gamma   90.00
#
_symmetry.space_group_name_H-M   'P 1'
#
loop_
_entity.id
_entity.type
_entity.pdbx_description
1 polymer ?
#
loop_
_entity_poly.entity_id
_entity_poly.type
_entity_poly.pdbx_seq_one_letter_code
_entity_poly.pdbx_strand_id
1 'polypeptide(L)'
;MTNEEMKARYKQAELLYVMKECEDALEILEELLHAAPGNRDLMIAKIKCLTAMGFREEAKHLCRTILSSHEDAHAASLLARLENSEQYSNA
;
A
#
# COMPACT_ATOMS: atom_id res chain seq x y z
N MET A 1 -0.15 18.42 -10.11
CA MET A 1 -1.42 17.89 -9.59
C MET A 1 -1.89 18.77 -8.45
N THR A 2 -3.15 19.18 -8.44
CA THR A 2 -3.71 19.99 -7.34
C THR A 2 -4.16 19.11 -6.16
N ASN A 3 -4.32 19.66 -4.96
CA ASN A 3 -4.74 18.88 -3.78
C ASN A 3 -6.13 18.22 -3.98
N GLU A 4 -7.05 18.91 -4.66
CA GLU A 4 -8.37 18.34 -4.99
C GLU A 4 -8.29 17.21 -6.03
N GLU A 5 -7.40 17.34 -7.01
CA GLU A 5 -7.13 16.30 -8.00
C GLU A 5 -6.48 15.06 -7.35
N MET A 6 -5.56 15.26 -6.39
CA MET A 6 -4.99 14.15 -5.59
C MET A 6 -6.06 13.39 -4.84
N LYS A 7 -6.99 14.09 -4.17
CA LYS A 7 -8.10 13.44 -3.46
C LYS A 7 -9.03 12.69 -4.39
N ALA A 8 -9.33 13.25 -5.57
CA ALA A 8 -10.18 12.59 -6.56
C ALA A 8 -9.54 11.30 -7.07
N ARG A 9 -8.25 11.36 -7.45
CA ARG A 9 -7.46 10.19 -7.86
C ARG A 9 -7.33 9.15 -6.74
N TYR A 10 -7.13 9.58 -5.50
CA TYR A 10 -7.07 8.67 -4.36
C TYR A 10 -8.40 7.92 -4.18
N LYS A 11 -9.54 8.62 -4.25
CA LYS A 11 -10.87 7.98 -4.21
C LYS A 11 -11.08 7.00 -5.37
N GLN A 12 -10.58 7.33 -6.55
CA GLN A 12 -10.64 6.43 -7.71
C GLN A 12 -9.86 5.14 -7.43
N ALA A 13 -8.64 5.23 -6.89
CA ALA A 13 -7.86 4.06 -6.50
C ALA A 13 -8.56 3.21 -5.42
N GLU A 14 -9.21 3.85 -4.44
CA GLU A 14 -10.00 3.12 -3.42
C GLU A 14 -11.17 2.36 -4.04
N LEU A 15 -11.87 2.96 -5.01
CA LEU A 15 -12.96 2.29 -5.73
C LEU A 15 -12.46 1.10 -6.55
N LEU A 16 -11.35 1.26 -7.30
CA LEU A 16 -10.72 0.19 -8.06
C LEU A 16 -10.30 -0.98 -7.15
N TYR A 17 -9.72 -0.66 -5.99
CA TYR A 17 -9.41 -1.67 -4.98
C TYR A 17 -10.65 -2.44 -4.51
N VAL A 18 -11.76 -1.75 -4.23
CA VAL A 18 -13.05 -2.38 -3.88
C VAL A 18 -13.58 -3.25 -5.01
N MET A 19 -13.37 -2.83 -6.27
CA MET A 19 -13.71 -3.60 -7.48
C MET A 19 -12.77 -4.78 -7.74
N LYS A 20 -11.73 -4.96 -6.90
CA LYS A 20 -10.64 -5.94 -7.05
C LYS A 20 -9.74 -5.69 -8.27
N GLU A 21 -9.86 -4.53 -8.91
CA GLU A 21 -9.00 -4.04 -9.97
C GLU A 21 -7.72 -3.44 -9.35
N CYS A 22 -6.94 -4.32 -8.70
CA CYS A 22 -5.78 -3.89 -7.92
C CYS A 22 -4.63 -3.36 -8.80
N GLU A 23 -4.54 -3.78 -10.06
CA GLU A 23 -3.54 -3.30 -11.02
C GLU A 23 -3.76 -1.83 -11.35
N ASP A 24 -4.99 -1.47 -11.75
CA ASP A 24 -5.36 -0.09 -12.05
C ASP A 24 -5.27 0.79 -10.79
N ALA A 25 -5.65 0.25 -9.63
CA ALA A 25 -5.50 0.95 -8.36
C ALA A 25 -4.02 1.26 -8.05
N LEU A 26 -3.11 0.32 -8.34
CA LEU A 26 -1.67 0.51 -8.13
C LEU A 26 -1.11 1.60 -9.03
N GLU A 27 -1.48 1.63 -10.31
CA GLU A 27 -1.00 2.65 -11.25
C GLU A 27 -1.34 4.07 -10.75
N ILE A 28 -2.59 4.28 -10.33
CA ILE A 28 -3.01 5.58 -9.77
C ILE A 28 -2.25 5.90 -8.48
N LEU A 29 -2.07 4.93 -7.59
CA LEU A 29 -1.33 5.14 -6.34
C LEU A 29 0.13 5.48 -6.58
N GLU A 30 0.75 4.92 -7.62
CA GLU A 30 2.13 5.24 -8.01
C GLU A 30 2.26 6.67 -8.55
N GLU A 31 1.33 7.10 -9.40
CA GLU A 31 1.26 8.50 -9.84
C GLU A 31 1.12 9.47 -8.65
N LEU A 32 0.24 9.12 -7.71
CA LEU A 32 0.01 9.92 -6.51
C LEU A 32 1.24 9.98 -5.60
N LEU A 33 1.95 8.86 -5.43
CA LEU A 33 3.20 8.77 -4.67
C LEU A 33 4.34 9.52 -5.34
N HIS A 34 4.38 9.58 -6.67
CA HIS A 34 5.37 10.38 -7.40
C HIS A 34 5.19 11.88 -7.12
N ALA A 35 3.95 12.36 -7.01
CA ALA A 35 3.64 13.74 -6.68
C ALA A 35 3.81 14.09 -5.20
N ALA A 36 3.59 13.12 -4.29
CA ALA A 36 3.79 13.27 -2.85
C ALA A 36 4.58 12.10 -2.27
N PRO A 37 5.89 12.04 -2.51
CA PRO A 37 6.74 10.98 -1.99
C PRO A 37 6.76 11.07 -0.45
N GLY A 38 6.35 9.99 0.21
CA GLY A 38 6.23 9.93 1.67
C GLY A 38 4.83 10.18 2.22
N ASN A 39 3.81 10.35 1.37
CA ASN A 39 2.43 10.32 1.86
C ASN A 39 2.07 8.90 2.31
N ARG A 40 2.03 8.73 3.63
CA ARG A 40 1.73 7.48 4.32
C ARG A 40 0.43 6.80 3.84
N ASP A 41 -0.64 7.55 3.66
CA ASP A 41 -1.95 6.96 3.35
C ASP A 41 -1.92 6.31 1.95
N LEU A 42 -1.21 6.93 1.01
CA LEU A 42 -0.97 6.35 -0.32
C LEU A 42 -0.10 5.08 -0.23
N MET A 43 0.94 5.09 0.60
CA MET A 43 1.80 3.91 0.79
C MET A 43 1.01 2.75 1.42
N ILE A 44 0.12 3.02 2.38
CA ILE A 44 -0.75 2.01 2.97
C ILE A 44 -1.76 1.45 1.96
N ALA A 45 -2.36 2.32 1.14
CA ALA A 45 -3.24 1.88 0.07
C ALA A 45 -2.49 0.97 -0.93
N LYS A 46 -1.24 1.32 -1.27
CA LYS A 46 -0.37 0.48 -2.10
C LYS A 46 -0.09 -0.88 -1.46
N ILE A 47 0.25 -0.93 -0.17
CA ILE A 47 0.45 -2.18 0.60
C ILE A 47 -0.80 -3.07 0.53
N LYS A 48 -2.00 -2.51 0.68
CA LYS A 48 -3.26 -3.26 0.60
C LYS A 48 -3.46 -3.88 -0.78
N CYS A 49 -3.21 -3.12 -1.85
CA CYS A 49 -3.31 -3.61 -3.23
C CYS A 49 -2.29 -4.72 -3.50
N LEU A 50 -1.01 -4.51 -3.15
CA LEU A 50 0.05 -5.53 -3.28
C LEU A 50 -0.28 -6.81 -2.52
N THR A 51 -0.81 -6.67 -1.30
CA THR A 51 -1.23 -7.82 -0.49
C THR A 51 -2.40 -8.58 -1.13
N ALA A 52 -3.38 -7.87 -1.68
CA ALA A 52 -4.52 -8.47 -2.38
C ALA A 52 -4.11 -9.20 -3.66
N MET A 53 -3.07 -8.72 -4.35
CA MET A 53 -2.50 -9.34 -5.53
C MET A 53 -1.52 -10.49 -5.23
N GLY A 54 -1.14 -10.68 -3.96
CA GLY A 54 -0.19 -11.70 -3.54
C GLY A 54 1.28 -11.29 -3.62
N PHE A 55 1.59 -10.04 -3.95
CA PHE A 55 2.94 -9.46 -3.92
C PHE A 55 3.38 -9.14 -2.49
N ARG A 56 3.51 -10.19 -1.67
CA ARG A 56 3.81 -10.06 -0.23
C ARG A 56 5.18 -9.46 0.05
N GLU A 57 6.20 -9.84 -0.73
CA GLU A 57 7.57 -9.33 -0.51
C GLU A 57 7.66 -7.82 -0.71
N GLU A 58 7.04 -7.31 -1.76
CA GLU A 58 7.00 -5.88 -2.05
C GLU A 58 6.17 -5.12 -1.01
N ALA A 59 5.04 -5.70 -0.57
CA ALA A 59 4.25 -5.16 0.53
C ALA A 59 5.06 -5.06 1.84
N LYS A 60 5.84 -6.09 2.19
CA LYS A 60 6.71 -6.06 3.38
C LYS A 60 7.80 -5.02 3.26
N HIS A 61 8.45 -4.91 2.09
CA HIS A 61 9.48 -3.91 1.86
C HIS A 61 8.91 -2.50 2.07
N LEU A 62 7.72 -2.24 1.54
CA LEU A 62 7.04 -0.96 1.71
C LEU A 62 6.65 -0.68 3.18
N CYS A 63 6.17 -1.69 3.92
CA CYS A 63 5.93 -1.57 5.37
C CYS A 63 7.20 -1.15 6.13
N ARG A 64 8.35 -1.77 5.82
CA ARG A 64 9.64 -1.45 6.45
C ARG A 64 10.09 -0.02 6.14
N THR A 65 9.84 0.47 4.91
CA THR A 65 10.11 1.86 4.52
C THR A 65 9.25 2.86 5.30
N ILE A 66 7.96 2.55 5.51
CA ILE A 66 7.08 3.37 6.35
C ILE A 66 7.61 3.41 7.79
N LEU A 67 7.90 2.24 8.38
CA LEU A 67 8.40 2.14 9.75
C LEU A 67 9.73 2.86 9.98
N SER A 68 10.58 2.89 8.96
CA SER A 68 11.88 3.58 9.03
C SER A 68 11.77 5.10 8.97
N SER A 69 10.70 5.62 8.34
CA SER A 69 10.48 7.07 8.18
C SER A 69 9.54 7.64 9.25
N HIS A 70 8.59 6.84 9.73
CA HIS A 70 7.64 7.20 10.78
C HIS A 70 7.33 5.98 11.65
N GLU A 71 7.39 6.13 12.97
CA GLU A 71 7.00 5.07 13.91
C GLU A 71 5.48 4.83 13.81
N ASP A 72 5.08 3.88 12.97
CA ASP A 72 3.69 3.65 12.62
C ASP A 72 3.19 2.27 13.06
N ALA A 73 2.32 2.27 14.07
CA ALA A 73 1.74 1.05 14.62
C ALA A 73 0.91 0.24 13.60
N HIS A 74 0.31 0.90 12.60
CA HIS A 74 -0.49 0.22 11.59
C HIS A 74 0.40 -0.49 10.56
N ALA A 75 1.49 0.15 10.11
CA ALA A 75 2.49 -0.50 9.27
C ALA A 75 3.16 -1.69 9.98
N ALA A 76 3.43 -1.57 11.28
CA ALA A 76 3.97 -2.66 12.10
C ALA A 76 3.00 -3.85 12.17
N SER A 77 1.71 -3.60 12.41
CA SER A 77 0.68 -4.64 12.43
C SER A 77 0.52 -5.33 11.06
N LEU A 78 0.58 -4.58 9.96
CA LEU A 78 0.54 -5.13 8.61
C LEU A 78 1.77 -5.99 8.32
N LEU A 79 2.97 -5.53 8.68
CA LEU A 79 4.20 -6.31 8.53
C LEU A 79 4.13 -7.62 9.32
N ALA A 80 3.71 -7.57 10.58
CA ALA A 80 3.57 -8.76 11.41
C ALA A 80 2.57 -9.78 10.81
N ARG A 81 1.46 -9.32 10.23
CA ARG A 81 0.51 -10.21 9.54
C ARG A 81 1.11 -10.86 8.29
N LEU A 82 1.92 -10.12 7.54
CA LEU A 82 2.60 -10.62 6.34
C LEU A 82 3.69 -11.63 6.71
N GLU A 83 4.46 -11.39 7.78
CA GLU A 83 5.52 -12.30 8.25
C GLU A 83 4.97 -13.57 8.89
N ASN A 84 3.90 -13.48 9.69
CA ASN A 84 3.25 -14.66 10.28
C ASN A 84 2.66 -15.61 9.22
N SER A 85 2.28 -15.09 8.04
CA SER A 85 1.77 -15.93 6.96
C SER A 85 2.82 -16.82 6.29
N GLU A 86 4.12 -16.51 6.43
CA GLU A 86 5.21 -17.33 5.90
C GLU A 86 5.60 -18.48 6.81
N GLN A 87 5.43 -18.33 8.12
CA GLN A 87 5.76 -19.39 9.10
C GLN A 87 4.94 -20.66 8.89
N TYR A 88 3.80 -20.59 8.21
CA TYR A 88 2.94 -21.75 7.93
C TYR A 88 3.17 -22.39 6.55
N SER A 89 4.03 -21.82 5.70
CA SER A 89 4.33 -22.39 4.37
C SER A 89 5.59 -23.26 4.32
N ASN A 90 6.31 -23.40 5.44
CA ASN A 90 7.52 -24.22 5.58
C ASN A 90 7.34 -25.36 6.61
N ALA A 91 6.19 -26.03 6.62
CA ALA A 91 5.92 -27.22 7.43
C ALA A 91 5.52 -28.41 6.55
#